data_AF-A0A953WLT4-F1
#
_entry.id   AF-A0A953WLT4-F1
#
_cell.length_a   1.000
_cell.length_b   1.000
_cell.length_c   1.000
_cell.angle_alpha   90.00
_cell.angle_beta   90.00
_cell.angle_gamma   90.00
#
_symmetry.space_group_name_H-M   'P 1'
#
loop_
_entity.id
_entity.type
_entity.pdbx_description
1 polymer ?
#
loop_
_entity_poly.entity_id
_entity_poly.type
_entity_poly.pdbx_seq_one_letter_code
_entity_poly.pdbx_strand_id
1 'polypeptide(L)' 'DVGHEFLSKFNSEVKFGRAYVDRDGDIAIQMDRNSAGGVSIQNIESDFDVFLLLISRFLSDLEARASA' A
#
# COMPACT_ATOMS: atom_id res chain seq x y z
N ASP A 1 -6.24 -4.59 19.17
CA ASP A 1 -7.29 -4.38 18.16
C ASP A 1 -6.81 -4.96 16.84
N VAL A 2 -7.59 -5.88 16.27
CA VAL A 2 -7.15 -6.85 15.25
C VAL A 2 -6.86 -6.20 13.89
N GLY A 3 -7.50 -5.06 13.61
CA GLY A 3 -7.19 -4.22 12.43
C GLY A 3 -5.86 -3.48 12.59
N HIS A 4 -5.61 -2.91 13.77
CA HIS A 4 -4.39 -2.16 14.07
C HIS A 4 -3.12 -3.00 13.96
N GLU A 5 -3.15 -4.25 14.42
CA GLU A 5 -2.01 -5.17 14.33
C GLU A 5 -1.66 -5.49 12.87
N PHE A 6 -2.69 -5.75 12.04
CA PHE A 6 -2.49 -6.02 10.62
C PHE A 6 -1.92 -4.83 9.86
N LEU A 7 -2.50 -3.64 10.06
CA LEU A 7 -1.99 -2.42 9.43
C LEU A 7 -0.55 -2.13 9.87
N SER A 8 -0.24 -2.34 11.15
CA SER A 8 1.12 -2.16 11.68
C SER A 8 2.10 -3.15 11.06
N LYS A 9 1.72 -4.43 10.94
CA LYS A 9 2.54 -5.45 10.30
C LYS A 9 2.78 -5.13 8.83
N PHE A 10 1.73 -4.87 8.05
CA PHE A 10 1.83 -4.49 6.65
C PHE A 10 2.78 -3.30 6.47
N ASN A 11 2.58 -2.22 7.24
CA ASN A 11 3.41 -1.01 7.19
C ASN A 11 4.88 -1.25 7.56
N SER A 12 5.19 -2.28 8.35
CA SER A 12 6.57 -2.64 8.68
C SER A 12 7.30 -3.40 7.57
N GLU A 13 6.55 -4.04 6.66
CA GLU A 13 7.08 -4.87 5.58
C GLU A 13 7.26 -4.08 4.26
N VAL A 14 6.50 -3.00 4.08
CA VAL A 14 6.56 -2.15 2.87
C VAL A 14 7.45 -0.92 3.09
N LYS A 15 8.23 -0.53 2.07
CA LYS A 15 9.23 0.56 2.19
C LYS A 15 8.74 1.94 1.77
N PHE A 16 7.84 2.01 0.80
CA PHE A 16 7.40 3.27 0.18
C PHE A 16 5.88 3.43 0.18
N GLY A 17 5.18 2.59 0.95
CA GLY A 17 3.73 2.60 1.06
C GLY A 17 3.30 2.54 2.52
N ARG A 18 2.04 2.89 2.77
CA ARG A 18 1.38 2.70 4.06
C ARG A 18 -0.11 2.47 3.86
N ALA A 19 -0.70 1.68 4.75
CA ALA A 19 -2.14 1.52 4.91
C ALA A 19 -2.57 2.11 6.26
N TYR A 20 -3.70 2.82 6.27
CA TYR A 20 -4.27 3.44 7.48
C TYR A 20 -5.79 3.52 7.37
N VAL A 21 -6.47 3.67 8.51
CA VAL A 21 -7.90 3.98 8.55
C VAL A 21 -8.06 5.49 8.38
N ASP A 22 -8.86 5.90 7.40
CA ASP A 22 -9.14 7.31 7.15
C ASP A 22 -10.21 7.88 8.11
N ARG A 23 -10.69 9.09 7.82
CA ARG A 23 -11.68 9.76 8.68
C ARG A 23 -13.07 9.15 8.60
N ASP A 24 -13.38 8.45 7.51
CA ASP A 24 -14.68 7.84 7.27
C ASP A 24 -14.71 6.39 7.78
N GLY A 25 -13.57 5.87 8.23
CA GLY A 25 -13.42 4.52 8.77
C GLY A 25 -12.99 3.51 7.71
N ASP A 26 -12.71 3.97 6.49
CA ASP A 26 -12.27 3.13 5.38
C ASP A 26 -10.75 2.94 5.41
N ILE A 27 -10.30 1.83 4.83
CA ILE A 27 -8.87 1.56 4.68
C ILE A 27 -8.36 2.33 3.46
N ALA A 28 -7.42 3.24 3.68
CA ALA A 28 -6.68 3.95 2.65
C ALA A 28 -5.28 3.35 2.48
N ILE A 29 -4.85 3.17 1.23
CA ILE A 29 -3.46 2.84 0.86
C ILE A 29 -2.84 4.07 0.21
N GLN A 30 -1.68 4.49 0.72
CA GLN A 30 -0.90 5.59 0.19
C GLN A 30 0.49 5.10 -0.19
N MET A 31 1.04 5.64 -1.26
CA MET A 31 2.44 5.44 -1.67
C MET A 31 3.09 6.80 -1.93
N ASP A 32 4.31 6.97 -1.45
CA ASP A 32 5.10 8.17 -1.72
C ASP A 32 6.11 7.87 -2.82
N ARG A 33 6.12 8.68 -3.89
CA ARG A 33 7.06 8.55 -5.00
C ARG A 33 8.00 9.74 -5.06
N ASN A 34 9.27 9.42 -5.28
CA ASN A 34 10.28 10.42 -5.57
C ASN A 34 10.30 10.68 -7.07
N SER A 35 10.08 11.94 -7.48
CA SER A 35 10.20 12.37 -8.88
C SER A 35 11.66 12.63 -9.31
N ALA A 36 12.65 12.18 -8.53
CA ALA A 36 14.05 12.20 -8.93
C ALA A 36 14.23 11.40 -10.23
N GLY A 37 14.66 12.10 -11.29
CA GLY A 37 14.69 11.56 -12.65
C GLY A 37 13.69 12.22 -13.61
N GLY A 38 12.84 13.12 -13.09
CA GLY A 38 11.87 13.90 -13.88
C GLY A 38 10.50 13.25 -13.98
N VAL A 39 9.52 14.04 -14.43
CA VAL A 39 8.13 13.60 -14.64
C VAL A 39 7.94 13.32 -16.13
N SER A 40 8.07 12.05 -16.52
CA SER A 40 7.73 11.55 -17.86
C SER A 40 6.52 10.63 -17.78
N ILE A 41 5.86 10.38 -18.91
CA ILE A 41 4.76 9.42 -18.99
C ILE A 41 5.24 8.03 -18.52
N GLN A 42 6.41 7.60 -18.98
CA GLN A 42 6.99 6.31 -18.63
C GLN A 42 7.28 6.19 -17.13
N ASN A 43 7.75 7.26 -16.49
CA ASN A 43 7.98 7.27 -15.05
C ASN A 43 6.64 7.19 -14.29
N ILE A 44 5.61 7.91 -14.73
CA ILE A 44 4.28 7.85 -14.12
C ILE A 44 3.66 6.45 -14.29
N GLU A 45 3.77 5.84 -15.47
CA GLU A 45 3.29 4.47 -15.71
C GLU A 45 3.98 3.48 -14.76
N SER A 46 5.31 3.56 -14.64
CA SER A 46 6.07 2.76 -13.68
C SER A 46 5.69 3.07 -12.22
N ASP A 47 5.30 4.31 -11.92
CA ASP A 47 4.76 4.67 -10.61
C ASP A 47 3.48 3.88 -10.31
N PHE A 48 2.54 3.84 -11.26
CA PHE A 48 1.29 3.09 -11.13
C PHE A 48 1.48 1.58 -11.06
N ASP A 49 2.41 0.99 -11.82
CA ASP A 49 2.67 -0.45 -11.76
C ASP A 49 3.05 -0.92 -10.35
N VAL A 50 3.92 -0.15 -9.69
CA VAL A 50 4.31 -0.43 -8.29
C VAL A 50 3.14 -0.20 -7.33
N PHE A 51 2.30 0.80 -7.59
CA PHE A 51 1.11 1.03 -6.77
C PHE A 51 0.14 -0.15 -6.84
N LEU A 52 -0.09 -0.69 -8.04
CA LEU A 52 -0.94 -1.87 -8.24
C LEU A 52 -0.34 -3.12 -7.57
N LEU A 53 0.99 -3.27 -7.56
CA LEU A 53 1.66 -4.33 -6.83
C LEU A 53 1.45 -4.19 -5.31
N LEU A 54 1.50 -2.96 -4.78
CA LEU A 54 1.24 -2.69 -3.37
C LEU A 54 -0.20 -3.05 -2.97
N ILE A 55 -1.19 -2.70 -3.81
CA ILE A 55 -2.60 -3.07 -3.60
C ILE A 55 -2.75 -4.59 -3.61
N SER A 56 -2.17 -5.27 -4.61
CA SER A 56 -2.22 -6.72 -4.73
C SER A 56 -1.65 -7.42 -3.50
N ARG A 57 -0.50 -6.95 -2.99
CA ARG A 57 0.11 -7.46 -1.76
C ARG A 57 -0.81 -7.29 -0.56
N PHE A 58 -1.38 -6.10 -0.38
CA PHE A 58 -2.29 -5.83 0.73
C PHE A 58 -3.49 -6.79 0.75
N LEU A 59 -4.12 -7.01 -0.41
CA LEU A 59 -5.24 -7.93 -0.55
C LEU A 59 -4.84 -9.37 -0.25
N SER A 60 -3.70 -9.84 -0.77
CA SER A 60 -3.19 -11.19 -0.47
C SER A 60 -2.93 -11.39 1.03
N ASP A 61 -2.35 -10.42 1.72
CA ASP A 61 -2.10 -10.51 3.16
C ASP A 61 -3.41 -10.52 3.97
N LEU A 62 -4.43 -9.79 3.49
CA LEU A 62 -5.76 -9.77 4.09
C LEU A 62 -6.49 -11.12 3.92
N GLU A 63 -6.46 -11.70 2.72
CA GLU A 63 -7.04 -13.00 2.42
C GLU A 63 -6.37 -14.13 3.21
N ALA A 64 -5.03 -14.09 3.32
CA ALA A 64 -4.27 -15.06 4.11
C ALA A 64 -4.66 -15.03 5.59
N ARG A 65 -5.03 -13.87 6.14
CA ARG A 65 -5.58 -13.76 7.49
C ARG A 65 -7.01 -14.26 7.60
N ALA A 66 -7.85 -14.01 6.60
CA ALA A 66 -9.24 -14.49 6.63
C ALA A 66 -9.33 -16.02 6.56
N SER A 67 -8.29 -16.67 6.02
CA SER A 67 -8.17 -18.12 5.89
C SER A 67 -7.51 -18.81 7.10
N ALA A 68 -7.05 -18.04 8.09
CA ALA A 68 -6.35 -18.52 9.29
C ALA A 68 -7.24 -18.44 10.54
#